data_AF-A0A957FJ49-F1
#
_entry.id   AF-A0A957FJ49-F1
#
_cell.length_a   1.000
_cell.length_b   1.000
_cell.length_c   1.000
_cell.angle_alpha   90.00
_cell.angle_beta   90.00
_cell.angle_gamma   90.00
#
_symmetry.space_group_name_H-M   'P 1'
#
loop_
_entity.id
_entity.type
_entity.pdbx_description
1 polymer ?
#
loop_
_entity_poly.entity_id
_entity_poly.type
_entity_poly.pdbx_seq_one_letter_code
_entity_poly.pdbx_strand_id
1 'polypeptide(L)' 'WTRAVRSGQRIQYTRDALQYAEENWPYVKMMGIWAFRFPAPTKSYMDYYTLVTPEFVPKPIYQELQDYTGNLRQ' A
#
# COMPACT_ATOMS: atom_id res chain seq x y z
N TRP A 1 7.35 -5.95 -15.65
CA TRP A 1 6.05 -6.63 -15.85
C TRP A 1 5.14 -5.76 -16.70
N THR A 2 5.01 -6.05 -18.00
CA THR A 2 4.33 -5.16 -18.97
C THR A 2 2.83 -5.03 -18.75
N ARG A 3 2.18 -6.01 -18.12
CA ARG A 3 0.74 -6.02 -17.80
C ARG A 3 0.41 -5.82 -16.32
N ALA A 4 1.42 -5.61 -15.47
CA ALA A 4 1.17 -5.39 -14.05
C ALA A 4 0.69 -3.96 -13.80
N VAL A 5 -0.14 -3.80 -12.76
CA VAL A 5 -0.44 -2.49 -12.18
C VAL A 5 0.89 -1.81 -11.83
N ARG A 6 1.10 -0.59 -12.33
CA ARG A 6 2.32 0.17 -12.05
C ARG A 6 2.33 0.64 -10.60
N SER A 7 3.51 0.91 -10.05
CA SER A 7 3.66 1.37 -8.66
C SER A 7 2.79 2.58 -8.32
N GLY A 8 2.73 3.60 -9.19
CA GLY A 8 1.88 4.76 -8.98
C GLY A 8 0.37 4.44 -9.02
N GLN A 9 -0.06 3.60 -9.96
CA GLN A 9 -1.46 3.15 -10.02
C GLN A 9 -1.85 2.36 -8.77
N ARG A 10 -0.93 1.58 -8.22
CA ARG A 10 -1.14 0.82 -6.98
C ARG A 10 -1.41 1.75 -5.79
N ILE A 11 -0.73 2.90 -5.70
CA ILE A 11 -0.97 3.89 -4.65
C ILE A 11 -2.41 4.41 -4.75
N GLN A 12 -2.79 4.88 -5.94
CA GLN A 12 -4.14 5.42 -6.18
C GLN A 12 -5.21 4.39 -5.84
N TYR A 13 -5.11 3.16 -6.36
CA TYR A 13 -6.09 2.11 -6.10
C TYR A 13 -6.17 1.71 -4.62
N THR A 14 -5.07 1.82 -3.87
CA THR A 14 -5.09 1.54 -2.43
C THR A 14 -5.87 2.63 -1.69
N ARG A 15 -5.68 3.91 -2.04
CA ARG A 15 -6.44 5.02 -1.47
C ARG A 15 -7.92 4.94 -1.83
N ASP A 16 -8.23 4.69 -3.10
CA ASP A 16 -9.62 4.56 -3.57
C ASP A 16 -10.35 3.42 -2.85
N ALA A 17 -9.67 2.29 -2.62
CA ALA A 17 -10.24 1.15 -1.90
C ALA A 17 -10.49 1.46 -0.40
N LEU A 18 -9.59 2.20 0.24
CA LEU A 18 -9.76 2.65 1.63
C LEU A 18 -10.95 3.61 1.75
N GLN A 19 -11.02 4.60 0.87
CA GLN A 19 -12.13 5.55 0.83
C GLN A 19 -13.46 4.84 0.54
N TYR A 20 -13.48 3.94 -0.43
CA TYR A 20 -14.69 3.18 -0.75
C TYR A 20 -15.19 2.37 0.44
N ALA A 21 -14.29 1.70 1.17
CA ALA A 21 -14.64 0.94 2.36
C ALA A 21 -15.19 1.84 3.49
N GLU A 22 -14.59 3.01 3.70
CA GLU A 22 -15.08 4.01 4.66
C GLU A 22 -16.51 4.46 4.33
N GLU A 23 -16.77 4.76 3.06
CA GLU A 23 -18.08 5.24 2.58
C GLU A 23 -19.16 4.14 2.56
N ASN A 24 -18.79 2.91 2.22
CA ASN A 24 -19.76 1.86 1.86
C ASN A 24 -19.86 0.73 2.89
N TRP A 25 -18.87 0.53 3.76
CA TRP A 25 -18.81 -0.60 4.70
C TRP A 25 -18.78 -0.14 6.17
N PRO A 26 -19.87 0.47 6.69
CA PRO A 26 -19.90 1.06 8.05
C PRO A 26 -19.70 0.04 9.20
N TYR A 27 -19.84 -1.25 8.88
CA TYR A 27 -19.62 -2.37 9.80
C TYR A 27 -18.14 -2.78 9.91
N VAL A 28 -17.29 -2.40 8.97
CA VAL A 28 -15.84 -2.68 9.02
C VAL A 28 -15.19 -1.70 10.00
N LYS A 29 -14.46 -2.24 10.99
CA LYS A 29 -13.80 -1.43 12.03
C LYS A 29 -12.29 -1.28 11.84
N MET A 30 -11.69 -2.09 10.97
CA MET A 30 -10.26 -2.09 10.71
C MET A 30 -9.99 -2.66 9.32
N MET A 31 -9.01 -2.09 8.62
CA MET A 31 -8.46 -2.65 7.39
C MET A 31 -6.96 -2.87 7.52
N GLY A 32 -6.50 -4.06 7.16
CA GLY A 32 -5.08 -4.40 7.09
C GLY A 32 -4.56 -4.28 5.66
N ILE A 33 -3.43 -3.59 5.47
CA ILE A 33 -2.78 -3.50 4.17
C ILE A 33 -1.74 -4.61 4.02
N TRP A 34 -1.88 -5.39 2.96
CA TRP A 34 -0.91 -6.39 2.55
C TRP A 34 -0.15 -5.94 1.28
N ALA A 35 1.16 -6.14 1.14
CA ALA A 35 2.10 -6.74 2.10
C ALA A 35 2.98 -5.66 2.73
N PHE A 36 3.37 -5.79 4.00
CA PHE A 36 4.39 -4.89 4.56
C PHE A 36 5.74 -5.06 3.85
N ARG A 37 6.27 -6.29 3.80
CA ARG A 37 7.51 -6.66 3.11
C ARG A 37 7.53 -8.14 2.72
N PHE A 38 8.46 -8.51 1.85
CA PHE A 38 8.89 -9.90 1.66
C PHE A 38 10.31 -10.11 2.20
N PRO A 39 10.74 -11.37 2.45
CA PRO A 39 12.11 -11.67 2.90
C PRO A 39 13.20 -11.29 1.90
N ALA A 40 12.87 -11.32 0.60
CA ALA A 40 13.74 -10.94 -0.52
C ALA A 40 12.87 -10.48 -1.70
N PRO A 41 13.43 -9.81 -2.73
CA PRO A 41 12.68 -9.48 -3.93
C PRO A 41 12.12 -10.74 -4.56
N THR A 42 10.81 -10.76 -4.78
CA THR A 42 10.12 -11.89 -5.42
C THR A 42 10.41 -11.95 -6.92
N LYS A 43 11.01 -10.88 -7.47
CA LYS A 43 11.25 -10.68 -8.90
C LYS A 43 9.95 -10.89 -9.65
N SER A 44 8.87 -10.29 -9.16
CA SER A 44 7.51 -10.40 -9.68
C SER A 44 6.76 -9.07 -9.51
N TYR A 45 5.56 -8.96 -10.08
CA TYR A 45 4.68 -7.79 -9.88
C TYR A 45 4.36 -7.56 -8.40
N MET A 46 4.44 -8.62 -7.58
CA MET A 46 4.27 -8.58 -6.13
C MET A 46 5.23 -7.57 -5.46
N ASP A 47 6.41 -7.33 -6.04
CA ASP A 47 7.36 -6.35 -5.53
C ASP A 47 6.83 -4.91 -5.58
N TYR A 48 5.78 -4.64 -6.38
CA TYR A 48 5.09 -3.35 -6.40
C TYR A 48 4.10 -3.18 -5.23
N TYR A 49 3.72 -4.27 -4.55
CA TYR A 49 2.71 -4.28 -3.48
C TYR A 49 3.31 -4.14 -2.07
N THR A 50 4.63 -4.28 -1.90
CA THR A 50 5.25 -4.09 -0.58
C THR A 50 5.28 -2.62 -0.17
N LEU A 51 5.16 -2.36 1.12
CA LEU A 51 5.29 -1.02 1.69
C LEU A 51 6.76 -0.59 1.85
N VAL A 52 7.64 -1.55 2.12
CA VAL A 52 9.08 -1.30 2.27
C VAL A 52 9.91 -2.25 1.40
N THR A 53 11.18 -1.93 1.19
CA THR A 53 12.17 -2.86 0.63
C THR A 53 12.53 -3.95 1.66
N PRO A 54 13.21 -5.04 1.28
CA PRO A 54 13.68 -6.04 2.23
C PRO A 54 14.53 -5.46 3.37
N GLU A 55 15.27 -4.37 3.11
CA GLU A 55 16.11 -3.62 4.04
C GLU A 55 15.33 -2.52 4.82
N PHE A 56 13.99 -2.56 4.79
CA PHE A 56 13.10 -1.61 5.46
C PHE A 56 13.19 -0.16 4.96
N VAL A 57 13.63 0.06 3.72
CA VAL A 57 13.56 1.39 3.11
C VAL A 57 12.11 1.67 2.69
N PRO A 58 11.50 2.79 3.15
CA PRO A 58 10.15 3.17 2.75
C PRO A 58 10.00 3.32 1.23
N LYS A 59 8.95 2.73 0.68
CA LYS A 59 8.53 3.00 -0.71
C LYS A 59 7.49 4.11 -0.75
N PRO A 60 7.27 4.78 -1.89
CA PRO A 60 6.29 5.87 -1.98
C PRO A 60 4.89 5.53 -1.43
N ILE A 61 4.40 4.29 -1.64
CA ILE A 61 3.11 3.85 -1.08
C ILE A 61 3.06 3.89 0.45
N TYR A 62 4.17 3.67 1.15
CA TYR A 62 4.20 3.73 2.60
C TYR A 62 4.02 5.17 3.09
N GLN A 63 4.71 6.12 2.46
CA GLN A 63 4.57 7.54 2.79
C GLN A 63 3.15 8.03 2.51
N GLU A 64 2.61 7.70 1.34
CA GLU A 64 1.25 8.07 0.96
C GLU A 64 0.18 7.51 1.93
N LEU A 65 0.39 6.30 2.46
CA LEU A 65 -0.50 5.73 3.47
C LEU A 65 -0.34 6.39 4.84
N GLN A 66 0.87 6.80 5.23
CA GLN A 66 1.07 7.60 6.45
C GLN A 66 0.33 8.93 6.36
N ASP A 67 0.47 9.60 5.22
CA ASP A 67 -0.18 10.89 4.94
C ASP A 67 -1.71 10.73 4.94
N TYR A 68 -2.22 9.71 4.24
CA TYR A 68 -3.66 9.41 4.18
C TYR A 68 -4.27 9.10 5.56
N THR A 69 -3.53 8.40 6.43
CA THR A 69 -4.02 8.03 7.77
C THR A 69 -3.76 9.09 8.85
N GLY A 70 -3.11 10.21 8.51
CA GLY A 70 -2.74 11.25 9.47
C GLY A 70 -1.65 10.82 10.46
N ASN A 71 -0.90 9.74 10.16
CA ASN A 71 0.14 9.17 11.03
C ASN A 71 1.54 9.78 10.77
N LEU A 72 1.60 10.99 10.23
CA LEU A 72 2.86 11.72 10.06
C LEU A 72 3.52 11.94 11.43
N ARG A 73 4.79 11.52 11.56
CA ARG A 73 5.59 11.83 12.75
C ARG A 73 5.74 13.35 12.84
N GLN A 74 5.32 13.94 13.96
CA GLN A 74 5.78 15.26 14.39
C GLN A 74 7.27 15.19 14.77
#